data_AF-A0A7D4U959-F1
#
_entry.id   AF-A0A7D4U959-F1
#
_cell.length_a   1.000
_cell.length_b   1.000
_cell.length_c   1.000
_cell.angle_alpha   90.00
_cell.angle_beta   90.00
_cell.angle_gamma   90.00
#
_symmetry.space_group_name_H-M   'P 1'
#
loop_
_entity.id
_entity.type
_entity.pdbx_description
1 polymer ?
#
loop_
_entity_poly.entity_id
_entity_poly.type
_entity_poly.pdbx_seq_one_letter_code
_entity_poly.pdbx_strand_id
1 'polypeptide(L)'
;MKKNNLLKKWRPALIATSLLSVALLAFTVPSHKKKPAKTKIEQAGVDFRIAVLPDIQFYTGMAHGGKPAMFMSQIKWIKQHQADSNIVFVAGLGDTVDDTVIDSVPPPQQWINASAGYYALEAAPALAYGVTVGNHDEADPAFPQKEPGKYHNHPGLSPVRNTTENYNKYFGVDRFKNKPWYGGHANILGKNNNDLHYDKFTVAGKKYLVIFIPFDVNGQNGEGEDKDGLMMKWVHNVLEEHKDAKAIIVSHSILKGPKDGNFSEQGKRIYDGVKDMPNVFLMLCGHVTGEYMREDVYQGNTIKTYLIDCQALPNGGGGRMRTMRINTETNAISINTFSPYKGE
;
A
#
# COMPACT_ATOMS: atom_id res chain seq x y z
N MET A 1 66.85 -19.49 -55.51
CA MET A 1 66.72 -20.75 -56.28
C MET A 1 65.35 -20.80 -56.96
N LYS A 2 65.33 -21.02 -58.29
CA LYS A 2 64.22 -21.36 -59.21
C LYS A 2 63.05 -20.33 -59.31
N LYS A 3 63.00 -19.44 -60.32
CA LYS A 3 62.69 -19.57 -61.78
C LYS A 3 61.29 -20.09 -62.12
N ASN A 4 60.49 -19.22 -62.80
CA ASN A 4 59.71 -19.42 -64.05
C ASN A 4 58.70 -18.24 -64.16
N ASN A 5 58.93 -17.16 -64.91
CA ASN A 5 58.89 -16.98 -66.37
C ASN A 5 57.77 -17.72 -67.10
N LEU A 6 56.82 -16.97 -67.69
CA LEU A 6 56.44 -17.09 -69.11
C LEU A 6 55.62 -15.88 -69.61
N LEU A 7 56.22 -15.20 -70.58
CA LEU A 7 55.66 -14.22 -71.51
C LEU A 7 54.75 -14.88 -72.55
N LYS A 8 53.73 -14.15 -73.05
CA LYS A 8 53.50 -13.82 -74.48
C LYS A 8 52.10 -13.22 -74.66
N LYS A 9 52.01 -11.94 -75.00
CA LYS A 9 51.88 -11.32 -76.34
C LYS A 9 50.41 -11.18 -76.77
N TRP A 10 50.01 -9.97 -77.15
CA TRP A 10 49.58 -9.54 -78.49
C TRP A 10 48.79 -8.22 -78.40
N ARG A 11 49.29 -7.18 -79.10
CA ARG A 11 48.56 -6.01 -79.63
C ARG A 11 48.27 -6.32 -81.11
N PRO A 12 47.18 -5.85 -81.76
CA PRO A 12 47.01 -4.42 -82.10
C PRO A 12 45.54 -3.91 -82.10
N ALA A 13 45.40 -2.66 -82.57
CA ALA A 13 44.39 -1.63 -82.31
C ALA A 13 43.14 -1.61 -83.24
N LEU A 14 42.38 -0.50 -83.08
CA LEU A 14 41.17 0.01 -83.78
C LEU A 14 39.84 -0.48 -83.15
N ILE A 15 38.82 0.35 -82.87
CA ILE A 15 38.19 1.41 -83.69
C ILE A 15 37.53 2.51 -82.80
N ALA A 16 37.70 3.75 -83.28
CA ALA A 16 36.95 5.01 -83.19
C ALA A 16 35.67 5.22 -82.34
N THR A 17 35.50 6.51 -81.97
CA THR A 17 34.26 7.31 -81.75
C THR A 17 33.41 6.98 -80.51
N SER A 18 32.85 7.89 -79.72
CA SER A 18 32.46 9.30 -79.91
C SER A 18 32.31 9.97 -78.53
N LEU A 19 32.52 11.29 -78.48
CA LEU A 19 32.10 12.16 -77.38
C LEU A 19 30.56 12.28 -77.38
N LEU A 20 29.90 11.99 -76.25
CA LEU A 20 28.57 12.52 -75.98
C LEU A 20 28.46 12.91 -74.50
N SER A 21 28.46 14.21 -74.28
CA SER A 21 28.07 14.90 -73.05
C SER A 21 26.59 14.64 -72.74
N VAL A 22 26.29 14.13 -71.55
CA VAL A 22 24.92 14.07 -71.02
C VAL A 22 24.84 14.97 -69.79
N ALA A 23 23.98 15.98 -69.90
CA ALA A 23 23.61 16.90 -68.85
C ALA A 23 22.87 16.16 -67.72
N LEU A 24 23.27 16.40 -66.47
CA LEU A 24 22.58 15.93 -65.28
C LEU A 24 21.43 16.90 -64.96
N LEU A 25 20.19 16.55 -65.27
CA LEU A 25 19.02 17.23 -64.71
C LEU A 25 18.87 16.80 -63.24
N ALA A 26 19.10 17.75 -62.33
CA ALA A 26 18.76 17.57 -60.92
C ALA A 26 17.24 17.67 -60.74
N PHE A 27 16.58 16.55 -60.43
CA PHE A 27 15.22 16.56 -59.90
C PHE A 27 15.27 16.88 -58.40
N THR A 28 14.84 18.09 -58.03
CA THR A 28 14.58 18.46 -56.63
C THR A 28 13.29 17.78 -56.16
N VAL A 29 13.40 16.80 -55.28
CA VAL A 29 12.27 16.23 -54.55
C VAL A 29 11.85 17.22 -53.45
N PRO A 30 10.56 17.60 -53.32
CA PRO A 30 10.12 18.46 -52.22
C PRO A 30 10.28 17.73 -50.89
N SER A 31 11.19 18.22 -50.06
CA SER A 31 11.34 17.79 -48.66
C SER A 31 10.11 18.24 -47.87
N HIS A 32 9.08 17.39 -47.82
CA HIS A 32 8.05 17.50 -46.79
C HIS A 32 8.67 17.05 -45.47
N LYS A 33 9.32 17.99 -44.76
CA LYS A 33 9.59 17.83 -43.33
C LYS A 33 8.26 17.78 -42.61
N LYS A 34 7.67 16.59 -42.48
CA LYS A 34 6.68 16.33 -41.45
C LYS A 34 7.36 16.64 -40.11
N LYS A 35 6.94 17.74 -39.47
CA LYS A 35 7.21 17.95 -38.04
C LYS A 35 6.79 16.65 -37.35
N PRO A 36 7.62 16.06 -36.48
CA PRO A 36 7.12 14.99 -35.63
C PRO A 36 5.97 15.59 -34.83
N ALA A 37 4.79 15.01 -34.97
CA ALA A 37 3.71 15.30 -34.04
C ALA A 37 4.26 14.90 -32.66
N LYS A 38 4.60 15.89 -31.83
CA LYS A 38 4.64 15.68 -30.39
C LYS A 38 3.20 15.45 -29.99
N THR A 39 2.74 14.21 -30.13
CA THR A 39 1.62 13.74 -29.33
C THR A 39 2.18 13.71 -27.91
N LYS A 40 2.17 14.86 -27.25
CA LYS A 40 2.09 14.91 -25.80
C LYS A 40 0.74 14.25 -25.54
N ILE A 41 0.75 12.92 -25.38
CA ILE A 41 -0.24 12.30 -24.52
C ILE A 41 0.00 13.09 -23.23
N GLU A 42 -0.84 14.09 -22.95
CA GLU A 42 -0.99 14.52 -21.56
C GLU A 42 -1.17 13.22 -20.82
N GLN A 43 -0.19 12.87 -19.97
CA GLN A 43 -0.39 11.79 -19.01
C GLN A 43 -1.71 12.16 -18.34
N ALA A 44 -2.76 11.40 -18.65
CA ALA A 44 -4.06 11.71 -18.09
C ALA A 44 -3.90 11.55 -16.57
N GLY A 45 -3.96 12.65 -15.84
CA GLY A 45 -3.84 12.69 -14.39
C GLY A 45 -2.46 12.94 -13.80
N VAL A 46 -2.48 13.15 -12.49
CA VAL A 46 -1.31 13.26 -11.62
C VAL A 46 -1.10 11.92 -10.94
N ASP A 47 0.14 11.47 -10.87
CA ASP A 47 0.49 10.30 -10.07
C ASP A 47 0.83 10.73 -8.64
N PHE A 48 0.28 10.03 -7.65
CA PHE A 48 0.68 10.13 -6.25
C PHE A 48 0.99 8.74 -5.70
N ARG A 49 1.62 8.70 -4.53
CA ARG A 49 1.90 7.46 -3.81
C ARG A 49 1.27 7.45 -2.44
N ILE A 50 0.81 6.27 -2.05
CA ILE A 50 0.63 5.93 -0.65
C ILE A 50 1.72 4.93 -0.25
N ALA A 51 2.24 5.07 0.98
CA ALA A 51 3.07 4.06 1.59
C ALA A 51 2.18 3.15 2.45
N VAL A 52 2.43 1.84 2.37
CA VAL A 52 1.72 0.81 3.12
C VAL A 52 2.74 0.12 4.01
N LEU A 53 2.50 0.19 5.32
CA LEU A 53 3.32 -0.43 6.34
C LEU A 53 2.63 -1.75 6.74
N PRO A 54 3.20 -2.91 6.34
CA PRO A 54 2.69 -4.21 6.75
C PRO A 54 3.02 -4.45 8.23
N ASP A 55 2.20 -5.29 8.85
CA ASP A 55 2.31 -5.93 10.16
C ASP A 55 3.73 -5.75 10.76
N ILE A 56 3.86 -4.71 11.62
CA ILE A 56 5.16 -4.27 12.14
C ILE A 56 5.49 -4.91 13.49
N GLN A 57 4.62 -5.80 13.98
CA GLN A 57 4.62 -6.33 15.34
C GLN A 57 5.98 -6.92 15.73
N PHE A 58 6.65 -7.63 14.82
CA PHE A 58 7.97 -8.20 15.11
C PHE A 58 9.08 -7.14 15.16
N TYR A 59 8.94 -6.00 14.49
CA TYR A 59 9.90 -4.90 14.63
C TYR A 59 9.74 -4.16 15.95
N THR A 60 8.50 -3.95 16.40
CA THR A 60 8.20 -3.22 17.63
C THR A 60 8.38 -4.09 18.87
N GLY A 61 8.03 -5.37 18.77
CA GLY A 61 8.22 -6.44 19.76
C GLY A 61 9.62 -7.02 19.83
N MET A 62 10.49 -6.75 18.86
CA MET A 62 11.84 -7.33 18.77
C MET A 62 11.88 -8.87 18.68
N ALA A 63 10.80 -9.46 18.16
CA ALA A 63 10.66 -10.90 18.00
C ALA A 63 11.18 -11.38 16.62
N HIS A 64 11.54 -12.65 16.53
CA HIS A 64 11.89 -13.32 15.25
C HIS A 64 12.98 -12.59 14.43
N GLY A 65 13.91 -11.93 15.13
CA GLY A 65 15.00 -11.15 14.53
C GLY A 65 14.61 -9.74 14.05
N GLY A 66 13.35 -9.34 14.25
CA GLY A 66 12.87 -7.98 14.03
C GLY A 66 13.53 -6.96 14.97
N LYS A 67 13.66 -5.72 14.51
CA LYS A 67 14.31 -4.64 15.26
C LYS A 67 13.56 -3.33 15.05
N PRO A 68 13.46 -2.44 16.07
CA PRO A 68 12.88 -1.10 15.89
C PRO A 68 13.56 -0.30 14.77
N ALA A 69 14.86 -0.53 14.54
CA ALA A 69 15.60 0.07 13.43
C ALA A 69 15.04 -0.28 12.03
N MET A 70 14.40 -1.44 11.87
CA MET A 70 13.74 -1.83 10.62
C MET A 70 12.50 -0.96 10.38
N PHE A 71 11.63 -0.81 11.38
CA PHE A 71 10.48 0.09 11.29
C PHE A 71 10.92 1.55 11.07
N MET A 72 11.90 2.03 11.84
CA MET A 72 12.44 3.38 11.67
C MET A 72 13.04 3.62 10.28
N SER A 73 13.63 2.60 9.64
CA SER A 73 14.13 2.73 8.27
C SER A 73 13.02 2.93 7.24
N GLN A 74 11.85 2.31 7.43
CA GLN A 74 10.67 2.52 6.59
C GLN A 74 10.20 3.97 6.72
N ILE A 75 10.03 4.44 7.95
CA ILE A 75 9.62 5.83 8.23
C ILE A 75 10.62 6.84 7.68
N LYS A 76 11.92 6.61 7.87
CA LYS A 76 12.98 7.47 7.34
C LYS A 76 12.93 7.52 5.81
N TRP A 77 12.80 6.38 5.16
CA TRP A 77 12.72 6.31 3.70
C TRP A 77 11.49 7.08 3.19
N ILE A 78 10.32 6.88 3.83
CA ILE A 78 9.08 7.60 3.49
C ILE A 78 9.29 9.11 3.56
N LYS A 79 9.86 9.62 4.65
CA LYS A 79 10.10 11.06 4.83
C LYS A 79 11.10 11.61 3.82
N GLN A 80 12.17 10.86 3.53
CA GLN A 80 13.19 11.27 2.55
C GLN A 80 12.63 11.36 1.12
N HIS A 81 11.68 10.49 0.77
CA HIS A 81 11.12 10.42 -0.58
C HIS A 81 9.73 11.08 -0.68
N GLN A 82 9.26 11.75 0.37
CA GLN A 82 7.93 12.34 0.43
C GLN A 82 7.67 13.28 -0.75
N ALA A 83 8.56 14.25 -0.96
CA ALA A 83 8.43 15.23 -2.05
C ALA A 83 8.68 14.60 -3.43
N ASP A 84 9.84 13.95 -3.61
CA ASP A 84 10.28 13.47 -4.93
C ASP A 84 9.42 12.33 -5.48
N SER A 85 8.82 11.52 -4.60
CA SER A 85 7.93 10.42 -4.99
C SER A 85 6.44 10.76 -4.84
N ASN A 86 6.10 11.99 -4.46
CA ASN A 86 4.74 12.46 -4.19
C ASN A 86 3.98 11.50 -3.25
N ILE A 87 4.61 11.15 -2.12
CA ILE A 87 3.97 10.31 -1.08
C ILE A 87 3.06 11.22 -0.26
N VAL A 88 1.76 10.97 -0.33
CA VAL A 88 0.74 11.84 0.26
C VAL A 88 0.07 11.24 1.50
N PHE A 89 0.23 9.93 1.71
CA PHE A 89 -0.42 9.21 2.81
C PHE A 89 0.36 7.95 3.20
N VAL A 90 0.29 7.56 4.48
CA VAL A 90 0.81 6.31 5.01
C VAL A 90 -0.31 5.50 5.66
N ALA A 91 -0.54 4.27 5.21
CA ALA A 91 -1.51 3.35 5.79
C ALA A 91 -0.80 2.23 6.58
N GLY A 92 -1.04 2.16 7.89
CA GLY A 92 -0.67 1.02 8.73
C GLY A 92 -1.75 -0.06 8.71
N LEU A 93 -1.36 -1.31 8.51
CA LEU A 93 -2.28 -2.43 8.30
C LEU A 93 -2.70 -3.18 9.59
N GLY A 94 -2.41 -2.62 10.76
CA GLY A 94 -2.64 -3.27 12.05
C GLY A 94 -1.48 -4.17 12.46
N ASP A 95 -1.67 -4.87 13.58
CA ASP A 95 -0.60 -5.61 14.28
C ASP A 95 0.60 -4.70 14.50
N THR A 96 0.32 -3.65 15.26
CA THR A 96 1.27 -2.60 15.64
C THR A 96 2.25 -3.11 16.70
N VAL A 97 1.81 -4.05 17.53
CA VAL A 97 2.60 -4.73 18.56
C VAL A 97 2.46 -6.25 18.45
N ASP A 98 3.46 -6.97 18.95
CA ASP A 98 3.48 -8.43 19.05
C ASP A 98 3.07 -8.76 20.48
N ASP A 99 1.80 -9.05 20.68
CA ASP A 99 1.28 -9.31 22.01
C ASP A 99 2.05 -10.44 22.73
N THR A 100 2.80 -11.31 22.05
CA THR A 100 3.65 -12.31 22.72
C THR A 100 4.96 -11.70 23.24
N VAL A 101 5.31 -11.93 24.52
CA VAL A 101 6.65 -11.61 25.04
C VAL A 101 7.64 -12.65 24.52
N ILE A 102 8.03 -12.52 23.27
CA ILE A 102 9.16 -13.21 22.65
C ILE A 102 10.34 -12.23 22.76
N ASP A 103 11.49 -12.69 23.23
CA ASP A 103 12.74 -11.92 23.26
C ASP A 103 12.81 -10.71 24.24
N SER A 104 11.99 -10.71 25.29
CA SER A 104 12.11 -9.88 26.53
C SER A 104 11.59 -8.43 26.49
N VAL A 105 10.85 -8.00 25.47
CA VAL A 105 10.27 -6.64 25.43
C VAL A 105 8.85 -6.64 26.01
N PRO A 106 8.57 -5.95 27.14
CA PRO A 106 7.24 -5.95 27.73
C PRO A 106 6.25 -5.18 26.84
N PRO A 107 4.95 -5.55 26.82
CA PRO A 107 3.96 -4.94 25.92
C PRO A 107 3.96 -3.39 25.89
N PRO A 108 4.09 -2.67 27.03
CA PRO A 108 4.17 -1.21 27.01
C PRO A 108 5.32 -0.65 26.17
N GLN A 109 6.47 -1.34 26.13
CA GLN A 109 7.63 -0.88 25.36
C GLN A 109 7.43 -1.07 23.85
N GLN A 110 6.68 -2.09 23.43
CA GLN A 110 6.37 -2.28 22.02
C GLN A 110 5.50 -1.14 21.48
N TRP A 111 4.50 -0.73 22.26
CA TRP A 111 3.69 0.45 21.94
C TRP A 111 4.50 1.74 21.89
N ILE A 112 5.49 1.92 22.78
CA ILE A 112 6.42 3.06 22.73
C ILE A 112 7.23 3.03 21.42
N ASN A 113 7.76 1.87 21.03
CA ASN A 113 8.51 1.71 19.78
C ASN A 113 7.64 2.05 18.56
N ALA A 114 6.42 1.54 18.52
CA ALA A 114 5.46 1.84 17.46
C ALA A 114 5.11 3.34 17.41
N SER A 115 4.77 3.92 18.56
CA SER A 115 4.38 5.32 18.66
C SER A 115 5.49 6.26 18.21
N ALA A 116 6.75 5.95 18.57
CA ALA A 116 7.92 6.74 18.17
C ALA A 116 8.11 6.77 16.65
N GLY A 117 7.92 5.63 15.96
CA GLY A 117 8.02 5.57 14.49
C GLY A 117 6.94 6.42 13.81
N TYR A 118 5.67 6.25 14.18
CA TYR A 118 4.59 7.06 13.63
C TYR A 118 4.70 8.54 14.00
N TYR A 119 5.20 8.87 15.19
CA TYR A 119 5.38 10.26 15.62
C TYR A 119 6.37 11.02 14.72
N ALA A 120 7.37 10.32 14.16
CA ALA A 120 8.28 10.93 13.19
C ALA A 120 7.61 11.35 11.86
N LEU A 121 6.43 10.80 11.52
CA LEU A 121 5.62 11.28 10.38
C LEU A 121 4.97 12.64 10.66
N GLU A 122 4.70 12.93 11.94
CA GLU A 122 4.05 14.17 12.38
C GLU A 122 4.99 15.38 12.36
N ALA A 123 6.30 15.16 12.35
CA ALA A 123 7.30 16.22 12.26
C ALA A 123 7.25 16.96 10.90
N ALA A 124 7.46 18.28 10.91
CA ALA A 124 7.36 19.12 9.73
C ALA A 124 8.35 18.71 8.61
N PRO A 125 7.91 18.63 7.33
CA PRO A 125 6.52 18.74 6.88
C PRO A 125 5.72 17.50 7.26
N ALA A 126 4.62 17.65 8.00
CA ALA A 126 3.81 16.52 8.45
C ALA A 126 3.29 15.71 7.26
N LEU A 127 3.25 14.38 7.41
CA LEU A 127 2.69 13.47 6.43
C LEU A 127 1.46 12.78 7.01
N ALA A 128 0.36 12.79 6.26
CA ALA A 128 -0.88 12.16 6.70
C ALA A 128 -0.70 10.65 6.86
N TYR A 129 -1.28 10.09 7.92
CA TYR A 129 -1.27 8.66 8.18
C TYR A 129 -2.43 8.25 9.08
N GLY A 130 -2.78 6.97 8.97
CA GLY A 130 -3.67 6.27 9.88
C GLY A 130 -3.24 4.81 10.03
N VAL A 131 -3.75 4.14 11.06
CA VAL A 131 -3.38 2.76 11.43
C VAL A 131 -4.67 2.03 11.77
N THR A 132 -4.95 0.88 11.16
CA THR A 132 -6.09 0.06 11.61
C THR A 132 -5.69 -0.76 12.83
N VAL A 133 -6.67 -1.20 13.62
CA VAL A 133 -6.45 -2.13 14.74
C VAL A 133 -6.28 -3.54 14.17
N GLY A 134 -5.17 -4.21 14.46
CA GLY A 134 -4.98 -5.64 14.18
C GLY A 134 -5.34 -6.53 15.36
N ASN A 135 -5.22 -7.85 15.19
CA ASN A 135 -5.63 -8.78 16.24
C ASN A 135 -4.69 -8.79 17.45
N HIS A 136 -3.42 -8.42 17.27
CA HIS A 136 -2.47 -8.25 18.38
C HIS A 136 -2.58 -6.87 19.05
N ASP A 137 -3.35 -5.95 18.48
CA ASP A 137 -3.59 -4.60 19.04
C ASP A 137 -4.77 -4.58 20.03
N GLU A 138 -5.54 -5.67 20.08
CA GLU A 138 -6.65 -5.89 21.00
C GLU A 138 -6.17 -6.60 22.27
N ALA A 139 -6.74 -6.25 23.42
CA ALA A 139 -6.50 -6.93 24.69
C ALA A 139 -7.78 -7.63 25.19
N ASP A 140 -7.65 -8.89 25.66
CA ASP A 140 -8.71 -9.60 26.38
C ASP A 140 -8.55 -9.41 27.88
N PRO A 141 -9.51 -8.77 28.58
CA PRO A 141 -9.54 -8.76 30.03
C PRO A 141 -9.62 -10.17 30.67
N ALA A 142 -10.14 -11.18 29.95
CA ALA A 142 -10.29 -12.57 30.39
C ALA A 142 -9.04 -13.44 30.16
N PHE A 143 -8.15 -13.05 29.23
CA PHE A 143 -6.82 -13.64 29.07
C PHE A 143 -5.74 -12.59 29.30
N PRO A 144 -5.64 -12.01 30.52
CA PRO A 144 -4.49 -11.19 30.85
C PRO A 144 -3.26 -12.06 30.64
N GLN A 145 -2.29 -11.58 29.87
CA GLN A 145 -1.03 -12.29 29.64
C GLN A 145 -0.32 -12.45 30.97
N LYS A 146 -0.56 -13.59 31.63
CA LYS A 146 -0.02 -13.88 32.95
C LYS A 146 1.44 -14.31 32.88
N GLU A 147 1.94 -14.74 31.72
CA GLU A 147 3.31 -15.24 31.58
C GLU A 147 3.98 -14.89 30.23
N PRO A 148 5.23 -14.40 30.25
CA PRO A 148 6.06 -14.27 29.06
C PRO A 148 6.27 -15.59 28.32
N GLY A 149 6.25 -15.58 26.99
CA GLY A 149 6.60 -16.74 26.16
C GLY A 149 5.52 -17.83 26.01
N LYS A 150 4.30 -17.62 26.51
CA LYS A 150 3.15 -18.47 26.18
C LYS A 150 2.32 -17.82 25.08
N TYR A 151 2.31 -18.43 23.89
CA TYR A 151 1.35 -18.12 22.83
C TYR A 151 -0.06 -18.35 23.36
N HIS A 152 -0.73 -17.29 23.78
CA HIS A 152 -2.17 -17.33 23.88
C HIS A 152 -2.67 -16.88 22.51
N ASN A 153 -3.05 -17.84 21.66
CA ASN A 153 -3.86 -17.54 20.49
C ASN A 153 -5.06 -16.75 20.99
N HIS A 154 -5.00 -15.44 20.81
CA HIS A 154 -6.10 -14.58 21.15
C HIS A 154 -7.20 -14.94 20.14
N PRO A 155 -8.30 -15.57 20.58
CA PRO A 155 -9.42 -15.76 19.66
C PRO A 155 -9.79 -14.37 19.16
N GLY A 156 -9.98 -14.20 17.85
CA GLY A 156 -10.34 -12.89 17.32
C GLY A 156 -11.47 -12.27 18.13
N LEU A 157 -11.28 -11.04 18.53
CA LEU A 157 -12.16 -10.37 19.46
C LEU A 157 -12.93 -9.31 18.67
N SER A 158 -14.20 -9.06 19.01
CA SER A 158 -14.91 -7.92 18.41
C SER A 158 -14.45 -6.62 19.06
N PRO A 159 -14.02 -5.59 18.32
CA PRO A 159 -13.61 -4.30 18.87
C PRO A 159 -14.83 -3.56 19.45
N VAL A 160 -16.04 -3.89 18.99
CA VAL A 160 -17.30 -3.42 19.58
C VAL A 160 -17.45 -3.87 21.04
N ARG A 161 -16.85 -5.00 21.44
CA ARG A 161 -17.05 -5.62 22.76
C ARG A 161 -15.78 -5.81 23.59
N ASN A 162 -14.60 -5.75 22.97
CA ASN A 162 -13.31 -5.93 23.63
C ASN A 162 -12.54 -4.63 23.84
N THR A 163 -11.38 -4.72 24.47
CA THR A 163 -10.61 -3.54 24.88
C THR A 163 -9.45 -3.26 23.92
N THR A 164 -9.46 -2.08 23.34
CA THR A 164 -8.38 -1.49 22.54
C THR A 164 -7.73 -0.35 23.32
N GLU A 165 -7.72 -0.44 24.66
CA GLU A 165 -7.29 0.66 25.54
C GLU A 165 -5.83 1.04 25.31
N ASN A 166 -4.94 0.06 25.13
CA ASN A 166 -3.55 0.32 24.82
C ASN A 166 -3.40 0.96 23.43
N TYR A 167 -4.06 0.41 22.41
CA TYR A 167 -4.09 1.06 21.10
C TYR A 167 -4.53 2.52 21.21
N ASN A 168 -5.65 2.80 21.89
CA ASN A 168 -6.18 4.14 22.06
C ASN A 168 -5.35 5.06 22.97
N LYS A 169 -4.50 4.51 23.84
CA LYS A 169 -3.52 5.30 24.60
C LYS A 169 -2.46 5.93 23.68
N TYR A 170 -2.05 5.22 22.63
CA TYR A 170 -0.96 5.67 21.75
C TYR A 170 -1.47 6.19 20.40
N PHE A 171 -2.60 5.71 19.92
CA PHE A 171 -3.21 6.01 18.63
C PHE A 171 -4.70 6.38 18.78
N GLY A 172 -5.08 6.92 19.93
CA GLY A 172 -6.45 7.38 20.18
C GLY A 172 -6.78 8.73 19.57
N VAL A 173 -8.04 9.12 19.72
CA VAL A 173 -8.64 10.35 19.16
C VAL A 173 -7.83 11.60 19.51
N ASP A 174 -7.29 11.70 20.73
CA ASP A 174 -6.52 12.87 21.18
C ASP A 174 -5.25 13.12 20.35
N ARG A 175 -4.65 12.06 19.78
CA ARG A 175 -3.49 12.18 18.88
C ARG A 175 -3.89 12.77 17.52
N PHE A 176 -5.07 12.44 17.03
CA PHE A 176 -5.47 12.70 15.65
C PHE A 176 -6.46 13.86 15.47
N LYS A 177 -7.30 14.17 16.47
CA LYS A 177 -8.43 15.13 16.35
C LYS A 177 -8.07 16.53 15.83
N ASN A 178 -6.82 16.95 16.04
CA ASN A 178 -6.32 18.25 15.59
C ASN A 178 -5.44 18.17 14.33
N LYS A 179 -5.28 16.98 13.74
CA LYS A 179 -4.53 16.80 12.50
C LYS A 179 -5.42 17.19 11.32
N PRO A 180 -4.90 17.92 10.31
CA PRO A 180 -5.72 18.44 9.21
C PRO A 180 -6.30 17.34 8.30
N TRP A 181 -5.72 16.13 8.32
CA TRP A 181 -6.25 14.98 7.58
C TRP A 181 -7.31 14.20 8.34
N TYR A 182 -7.44 14.35 9.67
CA TYR A 182 -8.37 13.54 10.44
C TYR A 182 -9.81 13.93 10.14
N GLY A 183 -10.59 12.96 9.69
CA GLY A 183 -11.98 13.15 9.28
C GLY A 183 -12.96 12.95 10.42
N GLY A 184 -12.70 11.96 11.27
CA GLY A 184 -13.51 11.63 12.43
C GLY A 184 -13.50 10.13 12.71
N HIS A 185 -14.18 9.75 13.78
CA HIS A 185 -14.29 8.37 14.25
C HIS A 185 -15.72 8.03 14.64
N ALA A 186 -16.01 6.75 14.72
CA ALA A 186 -17.30 6.26 15.12
C ALA A 186 -17.49 6.35 16.63
N ASN A 187 -18.74 6.56 17.05
CA ASN A 187 -19.19 6.28 18.40
C ASN A 187 -20.17 5.11 18.34
N ILE A 188 -19.66 3.90 18.60
CA ILE A 188 -20.44 2.66 18.55
C ILE A 188 -20.64 2.18 19.98
N LEU A 189 -21.90 2.05 20.41
CA LEU A 189 -22.27 1.62 21.77
C LEU A 189 -21.59 2.42 22.89
N GLY A 190 -21.37 3.73 22.68
CA GLY A 190 -20.69 4.60 23.65
C GLY A 190 -19.16 4.54 23.61
N LYS A 191 -18.57 3.67 22.78
CA LYS A 191 -17.13 3.65 22.52
C LYS A 191 -16.77 4.79 21.57
N ASN A 192 -16.33 5.90 22.16
CA ASN A 192 -15.88 7.09 21.45
C ASN A 192 -14.33 7.07 21.33
N ASN A 193 -13.81 6.12 20.55
CA ASN A 193 -12.40 5.82 20.42
C ASN A 193 -11.96 5.79 18.94
N ASN A 194 -10.67 5.55 18.67
CA ASN A 194 -10.11 5.65 17.31
C ASN A 194 -10.07 4.31 16.55
N ASP A 195 -10.83 3.31 16.97
CA ASP A 195 -10.77 1.97 16.36
C ASP A 195 -11.33 1.99 14.93
N LEU A 196 -12.46 2.67 14.74
CA LEU A 196 -13.15 2.89 13.47
C LEU A 196 -13.12 4.37 13.14
N HIS A 197 -12.24 4.77 12.22
CA HIS A 197 -12.01 6.18 11.87
C HIS A 197 -11.75 6.37 10.39
N TYR A 198 -11.72 7.63 9.96
CA TYR A 198 -11.37 7.97 8.60
C TYR A 198 -10.51 9.22 8.51
N ASP A 199 -9.68 9.24 7.48
CA ASP A 199 -8.81 10.35 7.11
C ASP A 199 -9.12 10.85 5.70
N LYS A 200 -8.68 12.08 5.41
CA LYS A 200 -8.90 12.79 4.16
C LYS A 200 -7.60 13.37 3.63
N PHE A 201 -7.43 13.32 2.32
CA PHE A 201 -6.39 14.08 1.63
C PHE A 201 -6.86 14.51 0.25
N THR A 202 -6.09 15.38 -0.42
CA THR A 202 -6.42 15.88 -1.75
C THR A 202 -5.18 15.86 -2.64
N VAL A 203 -5.33 15.37 -3.87
CA VAL A 203 -4.29 15.37 -4.89
C VAL A 203 -4.85 15.97 -6.16
N ALA A 204 -4.20 17.01 -6.68
CA ALA A 204 -4.62 17.68 -7.93
C ALA A 204 -6.11 18.07 -7.95
N GLY A 205 -6.63 18.55 -6.82
CA GLY A 205 -8.04 18.93 -6.65
C GLY A 205 -9.03 17.78 -6.46
N LYS A 206 -8.57 16.51 -6.52
CA LYS A 206 -9.40 15.33 -6.25
C LYS A 206 -9.33 14.93 -4.78
N LYS A 207 -10.49 14.71 -4.19
CA LYS A 207 -10.62 14.31 -2.78
C LYS A 207 -10.46 12.81 -2.64
N TYR A 208 -9.76 12.40 -1.59
CA TYR A 208 -9.59 11.01 -1.21
C TYR A 208 -9.98 10.82 0.25
N LEU A 209 -10.50 9.64 0.54
CA LEU A 209 -10.94 9.18 1.83
C LEU A 209 -10.23 7.86 2.15
N VAL A 210 -9.73 7.69 3.38
CA VAL A 210 -9.17 6.42 3.87
C VAL A 210 -9.93 6.03 5.11
N ILE A 211 -10.68 4.93 5.07
CA ILE A 211 -11.46 4.43 6.20
C ILE A 211 -10.74 3.24 6.81
N PHE A 212 -10.47 3.28 8.11
CA PHE A 212 -9.84 2.21 8.87
C PHE A 212 -10.92 1.45 9.65
N ILE A 213 -11.11 0.18 9.31
CA ILE A 213 -12.06 -0.73 9.96
C ILE A 213 -11.24 -1.69 10.84
N PRO A 214 -11.46 -1.71 12.16
CA PRO A 214 -10.67 -2.53 13.09
C PRO A 214 -10.88 -4.02 12.78
N PHE A 215 -9.89 -4.84 13.12
CA PHE A 215 -10.01 -6.30 13.06
C PHE A 215 -11.24 -6.78 13.82
N ASP A 216 -12.00 -7.72 13.27
CA ASP A 216 -13.23 -8.23 13.87
C ASP A 216 -13.54 -9.59 13.23
N VAL A 217 -12.91 -10.64 13.76
CA VAL A 217 -13.18 -12.04 13.37
C VAL A 217 -13.59 -12.86 14.59
N ASN A 218 -14.40 -13.89 14.37
CA ASN A 218 -14.99 -14.80 15.37
C ASN A 218 -14.37 -14.82 16.78
N GLY A 219 -15.07 -14.20 17.73
CA GLY A 219 -14.96 -14.48 19.15
C GLY A 219 -15.43 -15.90 19.44
N GLN A 220 -14.94 -16.49 20.53
CA GLN A 220 -15.20 -17.91 20.90
C GLN A 220 -16.70 -18.28 20.99
N ASN A 221 -17.61 -17.29 21.02
CA ASN A 221 -19.07 -17.46 21.06
C ASN A 221 -19.79 -16.90 19.81
N GLY A 222 -19.07 -16.71 18.71
CA GLY A 222 -19.55 -16.06 17.50
C GLY A 222 -19.74 -14.55 17.63
N GLU A 223 -19.36 -13.91 18.73
CA GLU A 223 -19.52 -12.46 18.95
C GLU A 223 -18.51 -11.58 18.20
N GLY A 224 -17.47 -12.16 17.58
CA GLY A 224 -16.41 -11.47 16.82
C GLY A 224 -16.80 -11.06 15.41
N GLU A 225 -18.05 -10.70 15.21
CA GLU A 225 -18.51 -10.14 13.95
C GLU A 225 -19.38 -8.93 14.29
N ASP A 226 -19.37 -7.90 13.42
CA ASP A 226 -20.33 -6.79 13.38
C ASP A 226 -21.77 -7.28 13.15
N LYS A 227 -22.27 -8.10 14.09
CA LYS A 227 -23.55 -8.81 14.03
C LYS A 227 -24.72 -7.87 13.84
N ASP A 228 -24.61 -6.72 14.49
CA ASP A 228 -25.63 -5.68 14.47
C ASP A 228 -25.43 -4.71 13.27
N GLY A 229 -24.38 -4.92 12.46
CA GLY A 229 -24.04 -4.10 11.29
C GLY A 229 -23.68 -2.65 11.63
N LEU A 230 -23.30 -2.37 12.88
CA LEU A 230 -23.09 -1.01 13.39
C LEU A 230 -21.85 -0.37 12.76
N MET A 231 -20.75 -1.12 12.66
CA MET A 231 -19.53 -0.64 12.01
C MET A 231 -19.79 -0.38 10.54
N MET A 232 -20.36 -1.33 9.82
CA MET A 232 -20.62 -1.18 8.39
C MET A 232 -21.66 -0.12 8.06
N LYS A 233 -22.69 0.07 8.92
CA LYS A 233 -23.64 1.18 8.78
C LYS A 233 -22.95 2.54 8.93
N TRP A 234 -22.02 2.67 9.88
CA TRP A 234 -21.23 3.89 10.01
C TRP A 234 -20.34 4.12 8.78
N VAL A 235 -19.64 3.08 8.31
CA VAL A 235 -18.81 3.14 7.09
C VAL A 235 -19.63 3.60 5.88
N HIS A 236 -20.80 3.01 5.67
CA HIS A 236 -21.73 3.39 4.60
C HIS A 236 -22.13 4.87 4.70
N ASN A 237 -22.47 5.35 5.91
CA ASN A 237 -22.84 6.76 6.09
C ASN A 237 -21.69 7.72 5.74
N VAL A 238 -20.46 7.39 6.17
CA VAL A 238 -19.27 8.20 5.84
C VAL A 238 -19.02 8.21 4.32
N LEU A 239 -19.18 7.07 3.65
CA LEU A 239 -19.02 6.97 2.20
C LEU A 239 -20.06 7.80 1.43
N GLU A 240 -21.32 7.81 1.89
CA GLU A 240 -22.41 8.63 1.31
C GLU A 240 -22.19 10.13 1.53
N GLU A 241 -21.79 10.52 2.74
CA GLU A 241 -21.45 11.91 3.08
C GLU A 241 -20.27 12.44 2.23
N HIS A 242 -19.40 11.54 1.78
CA HIS A 242 -18.22 11.82 0.97
C HIS A 242 -18.26 11.18 -0.42
N LYS A 243 -19.44 11.14 -1.05
CA LYS A 243 -19.61 10.57 -2.40
C LYS A 243 -18.77 11.24 -3.50
N ASP A 244 -18.26 12.44 -3.25
CA ASP A 244 -17.37 13.19 -4.15
C ASP A 244 -15.87 12.87 -3.95
N ALA A 245 -15.52 12.03 -2.97
CA ALA A 245 -14.15 11.59 -2.69
C ALA A 245 -13.94 10.12 -3.06
N LYS A 246 -12.80 9.77 -3.67
CA LYS A 246 -12.42 8.37 -3.90
C LYS A 246 -11.98 7.71 -2.58
N ALA A 247 -12.53 6.54 -2.28
CA ALA A 247 -12.37 5.88 -0.99
C ALA A 247 -11.47 4.64 -1.06
N ILE A 248 -10.59 4.55 -0.06
CA ILE A 248 -9.72 3.41 0.24
C ILE A 248 -10.19 2.83 1.58
N ILE A 249 -10.44 1.52 1.63
CA ILE A 249 -10.75 0.82 2.88
C ILE A 249 -9.50 0.10 3.37
N VAL A 250 -9.18 0.25 4.65
CA VAL A 250 -8.05 -0.41 5.31
C VAL A 250 -8.61 -1.25 6.46
N SER A 251 -8.33 -2.54 6.46
CA SER A 251 -8.68 -3.42 7.57
C SER A 251 -7.67 -4.53 7.68
N HIS A 252 -7.38 -4.98 8.90
CA HIS A 252 -6.32 -5.93 9.14
C HIS A 252 -6.56 -7.26 8.40
N SER A 253 -7.79 -7.80 8.43
CA SER A 253 -8.13 -9.08 7.79
C SER A 253 -9.16 -8.92 6.68
N ILE A 254 -8.71 -8.93 5.41
CA ILE A 254 -9.60 -8.95 4.24
C ILE A 254 -9.41 -10.21 3.37
N LEU A 255 -8.19 -10.68 3.12
CA LEU A 255 -7.93 -11.87 2.27
C LEU A 255 -7.39 -13.06 3.09
N LYS A 256 -7.69 -14.29 2.65
CA LYS A 256 -7.23 -15.56 3.28
C LYS A 256 -5.91 -16.14 2.71
N GLY A 257 -5.25 -15.47 1.77
CA GLY A 257 -3.99 -15.93 1.17
C GLY A 257 -4.10 -16.95 0.03
N PRO A 258 -3.05 -17.76 -0.23
CA PRO A 258 -2.81 -18.41 -1.53
C PRO A 258 -3.72 -19.58 -1.84
N LYS A 259 -4.34 -20.20 -0.82
CA LYS A 259 -5.15 -21.39 -1.05
C LYS A 259 -6.41 -21.10 -1.85
N ASP A 260 -6.93 -19.87 -1.81
CA ASP A 260 -8.12 -19.51 -2.59
C ASP A 260 -8.24 -18.04 -3.03
N GLY A 261 -7.35 -17.11 -2.60
CA GLY A 261 -7.51 -15.67 -2.86
C GLY A 261 -8.85 -15.09 -2.35
N ASN A 262 -9.57 -15.88 -1.55
CA ASN A 262 -10.90 -15.59 -1.08
C ASN A 262 -10.86 -14.55 0.04
N PHE A 263 -11.97 -13.84 0.19
CA PHE A 263 -12.16 -12.98 1.33
C PHE A 263 -12.10 -13.78 2.64
N SER A 264 -11.56 -13.18 3.69
CA SER A 264 -11.84 -13.57 5.07
C SER A 264 -13.33 -13.40 5.35
N GLU A 265 -13.83 -13.91 6.48
CA GLU A 265 -15.24 -13.69 6.85
C GLU A 265 -15.53 -12.21 7.03
N GLN A 266 -14.65 -11.49 7.74
CA GLN A 266 -14.69 -10.03 7.85
C GLN A 266 -14.53 -9.33 6.49
N GLY A 267 -13.54 -9.73 5.68
CA GLY A 267 -13.33 -9.16 4.36
C GLY A 267 -14.55 -9.30 3.45
N LYS A 268 -15.28 -10.41 3.56
CA LYS A 268 -16.51 -10.63 2.81
C LYS A 268 -17.62 -9.69 3.28
N ARG A 269 -17.78 -9.50 4.60
CA ARG A 269 -18.73 -8.50 5.15
C ARG A 269 -18.39 -7.09 4.69
N ILE A 270 -17.12 -6.70 4.75
CA ILE A 270 -16.66 -5.39 4.29
C ILE A 270 -16.98 -5.21 2.81
N TYR A 271 -16.57 -6.16 1.96
CA TYR A 271 -16.84 -6.10 0.52
C TYR A 271 -18.35 -6.03 0.23
N ASP A 272 -19.15 -6.89 0.86
CA ASP A 272 -20.60 -6.90 0.65
C ASP A 272 -21.27 -5.60 1.08
N GLY A 273 -20.74 -4.90 2.09
CA GLY A 273 -21.23 -3.61 2.57
C GLY A 273 -20.72 -2.38 1.81
N VAL A 274 -19.76 -2.53 0.89
CA VAL A 274 -19.21 -1.40 0.11
C VAL A 274 -19.20 -1.62 -1.41
N LYS A 275 -19.55 -2.81 -1.91
CA LYS A 275 -19.47 -3.13 -3.34
C LYS A 275 -20.38 -2.27 -4.23
N ASP A 276 -21.47 -1.75 -3.67
CA ASP A 276 -22.42 -0.84 -4.31
C ASP A 276 -22.01 0.64 -4.20
N MET A 277 -20.95 0.95 -3.45
CA MET A 277 -20.42 2.31 -3.29
C MET A 277 -19.50 2.69 -4.47
N PRO A 278 -19.94 3.54 -5.41
CA PRO A 278 -19.19 3.84 -6.64
C PRO A 278 -17.90 4.65 -6.38
N ASN A 279 -17.76 5.20 -5.18
CA ASN A 279 -16.57 5.93 -4.77
C ASN A 279 -15.49 5.04 -4.15
N VAL A 280 -15.77 3.78 -3.79
CA VAL A 280 -14.78 2.82 -3.28
C VAL A 280 -14.08 2.11 -4.45
N PHE A 281 -12.75 2.11 -4.45
CA PHE A 281 -11.95 1.51 -5.52
C PHE A 281 -10.79 0.64 -5.04
N LEU A 282 -10.42 0.73 -3.75
CA LEU A 282 -9.24 0.08 -3.20
C LEU A 282 -9.50 -0.42 -1.77
N MET A 283 -9.07 -1.65 -1.49
CA MET A 283 -9.05 -2.24 -0.15
C MET A 283 -7.62 -2.74 0.17
N LEU A 284 -7.14 -2.53 1.40
CA LEU A 284 -5.79 -2.88 1.85
C LEU A 284 -5.85 -3.68 3.16
N CYS A 285 -5.05 -4.76 3.25
CA CYS A 285 -4.99 -5.63 4.43
C CYS A 285 -3.62 -6.30 4.66
N GLY A 286 -3.43 -6.80 5.87
CA GLY A 286 -2.27 -7.58 6.33
C GLY A 286 -2.73 -8.96 6.82
N HIS A 287 -2.35 -9.35 8.04
CA HIS A 287 -2.80 -10.51 8.81
C HIS A 287 -2.39 -11.90 8.27
N VAL A 288 -2.54 -12.13 6.95
CA VAL A 288 -2.15 -13.39 6.32
C VAL A 288 -0.84 -13.20 5.58
N THR A 289 0.22 -13.84 6.06
CA THR A 289 1.55 -13.75 5.46
C THR A 289 1.55 -14.02 3.96
N GLY A 290 2.14 -13.09 3.22
CA GLY A 290 2.38 -13.16 1.79
C GLY A 290 2.02 -11.86 1.09
N GLU A 291 1.98 -11.91 -0.24
CA GLU A 291 1.51 -10.82 -1.09
C GLU A 291 0.44 -11.37 -2.01
N TYR A 292 -0.79 -10.89 -1.84
CA TYR A 292 -1.94 -11.35 -2.63
C TYR A 292 -2.73 -10.18 -3.16
N MET A 293 -3.44 -10.41 -4.27
CA MET A 293 -4.36 -9.44 -4.82
C MET A 293 -5.58 -10.12 -5.40
N ARG A 294 -6.68 -9.40 -5.41
CA ARG A 294 -7.90 -9.75 -6.14
C ARG A 294 -8.56 -8.50 -6.69
N GLU A 295 -9.40 -8.70 -7.69
CA GLU A 295 -10.22 -7.65 -8.28
C GLU A 295 -11.66 -8.17 -8.38
N ASP A 296 -12.61 -7.34 -7.94
CA ASP A 296 -14.02 -7.68 -7.93
C ASP A 296 -14.81 -6.58 -8.64
N VAL A 297 -15.74 -6.99 -9.50
CA VAL A 297 -16.61 -6.08 -10.27
C VAL A 297 -18.06 -6.26 -9.84
N TYR A 298 -18.69 -5.18 -9.39
CA TYR A 298 -20.12 -5.16 -9.04
C TYR A 298 -20.78 -3.97 -9.74
N GLN A 299 -21.78 -4.24 -10.58
CA GLN A 299 -22.51 -3.20 -11.34
C GLN A 299 -21.61 -2.19 -12.08
N GLY A 300 -20.45 -2.66 -12.57
CA GLY A 300 -19.48 -1.82 -13.28
C GLY A 300 -18.51 -1.03 -12.38
N ASN A 301 -18.67 -1.08 -11.05
CA ASN A 301 -17.65 -0.61 -10.12
C ASN A 301 -16.60 -1.71 -9.88
N THR A 302 -15.33 -1.34 -9.97
CA THR A 302 -14.19 -2.26 -9.75
C THR A 302 -13.50 -1.92 -8.45
N ILE A 303 -13.45 -2.87 -7.52
CA ILE A 303 -12.72 -2.76 -6.26
C ILE A 303 -11.52 -3.70 -6.31
N LYS A 304 -10.32 -3.13 -6.15
CA LYS A 304 -9.07 -3.90 -6.07
C LYS A 304 -8.71 -4.10 -4.61
N THR A 305 -8.41 -5.33 -4.22
CA THR A 305 -7.95 -5.64 -2.87
C THR A 305 -6.51 -6.12 -2.92
N TYR A 306 -5.65 -5.54 -2.08
CA TYR A 306 -4.26 -5.93 -1.95
C TYR A 306 -3.93 -6.31 -0.51
N LEU A 307 -3.27 -7.46 -0.38
CA LEU A 307 -2.69 -7.93 0.86
C LEU A 307 -1.16 -7.77 0.80
N ILE A 308 -0.57 -7.37 1.93
CA ILE A 308 0.84 -7.57 2.21
C ILE A 308 1.03 -7.82 3.71
N ASP A 309 1.61 -8.96 4.03
CA ASP A 309 2.19 -9.26 5.33
C ASP A 309 3.52 -9.98 5.08
N CYS A 310 4.59 -9.42 5.65
CA CYS A 310 5.95 -9.91 5.49
C CYS A 310 6.47 -10.67 6.72
N GLN A 311 5.69 -10.80 7.80
CA GLN A 311 6.18 -11.18 9.13
C GLN A 311 6.88 -12.54 9.16
N ALA A 312 6.46 -13.51 8.33
CA ALA A 312 7.10 -14.82 8.28
C ALA A 312 8.37 -14.89 7.40
N LEU A 313 8.77 -13.78 6.73
CA LEU A 313 10.06 -13.72 6.05
C LEU A 313 11.20 -13.52 7.07
N PRO A 314 12.47 -13.84 6.72
CA PRO A 314 13.59 -13.73 7.65
C PRO A 314 13.73 -12.34 8.30
N ASN A 315 13.98 -12.33 9.62
CA ASN A 315 14.06 -11.15 10.49
C ASN A 315 12.73 -10.38 10.60
N GLY A 316 11.62 -11.12 10.80
CA GLY A 316 10.28 -10.57 10.95
C GLY A 316 9.80 -9.75 9.74
N GLY A 317 10.20 -10.12 8.53
CA GLY A 317 9.95 -9.31 7.32
C GLY A 317 11.14 -8.47 6.85
N GLY A 318 12.11 -8.20 7.73
CA GLY A 318 13.36 -7.54 7.37
C GLY A 318 13.20 -6.08 6.94
N GLY A 319 12.24 -5.35 7.51
CA GLY A 319 11.95 -3.94 7.22
C GLY A 319 11.21 -3.69 5.92
N ARG A 320 10.55 -4.70 5.33
CA ARG A 320 9.84 -4.55 4.06
C ARG A 320 8.60 -3.68 4.18
N MET A 321 8.41 -2.81 3.20
CA MET A 321 7.22 -1.96 3.05
C MET A 321 6.77 -1.96 1.60
N ARG A 322 5.56 -1.46 1.35
CA ARG A 322 5.01 -1.30 0.01
C ARG A 322 4.76 0.17 -0.30
N THR A 323 5.01 0.58 -1.54
CA THR A 323 4.47 1.82 -2.10
C THR A 323 3.51 1.50 -3.23
N MET A 324 2.43 2.27 -3.32
CA MET A 324 1.43 2.14 -4.37
C MET A 324 1.31 3.47 -5.09
N ARG A 325 1.77 3.52 -6.34
CA ARG A 325 1.58 4.67 -7.22
C ARG A 325 0.20 4.59 -7.86
N ILE A 326 -0.61 5.62 -7.65
CA ILE A 326 -1.99 5.72 -8.12
C ILE A 326 -2.12 6.92 -9.05
N ASN A 327 -2.73 6.71 -10.20
CA ASN A 327 -3.03 7.77 -11.17
C ASN A 327 -4.44 8.33 -10.94
N THR A 328 -4.57 9.67 -10.84
CA THR A 328 -5.83 10.35 -10.46
C THR A 328 -6.98 10.24 -11.49
N GLU A 329 -6.70 9.88 -12.74
CA GLU A 329 -7.75 9.76 -13.78
C GLU A 329 -8.11 8.31 -14.08
N THR A 330 -7.09 7.44 -14.17
CA THR A 330 -7.28 6.06 -14.61
C THR A 330 -7.50 5.07 -13.48
N ASN A 331 -7.20 5.46 -12.22
CA ASN A 331 -7.09 4.55 -11.07
C ASN A 331 -6.11 3.38 -11.34
N ALA A 332 -5.16 3.56 -12.26
CA ALA A 332 -4.07 2.61 -12.45
C ALA A 332 -3.20 2.59 -11.20
N ILE A 333 -2.88 1.38 -10.72
CA ILE A 333 -2.08 1.16 -9.52
C ILE A 333 -0.81 0.43 -9.94
N SER A 334 0.35 0.97 -9.60
CA SER A 334 1.64 0.27 -9.69
C SER A 334 2.20 0.04 -8.29
N ILE A 335 2.63 -1.18 -8.01
CA ILE A 335 3.08 -1.61 -6.69
C ILE A 335 4.59 -1.83 -6.70
N ASN A 336 5.25 -1.40 -5.63
CA ASN A 336 6.65 -1.73 -5.36
C ASN A 336 6.80 -2.13 -3.89
N THR A 337 7.20 -3.37 -3.63
CA THR A 337 7.49 -3.92 -2.30
C THR A 337 9.00 -4.09 -2.18
N PHE A 338 9.62 -3.52 -1.15
CA PHE A 338 11.08 -3.41 -1.03
C PHE A 338 11.50 -3.24 0.44
N SER A 339 12.79 -3.39 0.76
CA SER A 339 13.31 -3.18 2.12
C SER A 339 14.29 -2.02 2.19
N PRO A 340 13.90 -0.85 2.73
CA PRO A 340 14.85 0.24 2.98
C PRO A 340 15.92 -0.12 4.02
N TYR A 341 15.64 -1.06 4.93
CA TYR A 341 16.62 -1.52 5.92
C TYR A 341 17.76 -2.31 5.27
N LYS A 342 17.44 -3.13 4.27
CA LYS A 342 18.41 -4.00 3.57
C LYS A 342 18.97 -3.40 2.28
N GLY A 343 18.33 -2.35 1.76
CA GLY A 343 18.66 -1.80 0.44
C GLY A 343 18.25 -2.73 -0.70
N GLU A 344 17.21 -3.53 -0.49
CA GLU A 344 16.63 -4.49 -1.45
C GLU A 344 15.45 -3.88 -2.20
#